data_AF-A0A662UHZ9-F1
#
_entry.id   AF-A0A662UHZ9-F1
#
_cell.length_a   1.000
_cell.length_b   1.000
_cell.length_c   1.000
_cell.angle_alpha   90.00
_cell.angle_beta   90.00
_cell.angle_gamma   90.00
#
_symmetry.space_group_name_H-M   'P 1'
#
loop_
_entity.id
_entity.type
_entity.pdbx_description
1 polymer ?
#
loop_
_entity_poly.entity_id
_entity_poly.type
_entity_poly.pdbx_seq_one_letter_code
_entity_poly.pdbx_strand_id
1 'polypeptide(L)'
;MPLKVLSNAYVILNRFILRAKVFLHDNYLVIKPLPKIGCVLTSVKGALSKKEAELLIKSTLSTSEIAINRDDVQGMEYTTLRKNRKDIAELFNIKEVKGNIYRVTIRYSVDNFVRLILPQNEFMKLKNYLSKCK
;
A
#
# COMPACT_ATOMS: atom_id res chain seq x y z
N MET A 1 -8.82 -16.29 11.07
CA MET A 1 -9.45 -15.65 9.89
C MET A 1 -9.16 -14.15 9.93
N PRO A 2 -9.08 -13.43 8.79
CA PRO A 2 -8.97 -11.98 8.79
C PRO A 2 -10.29 -11.35 9.25
N LEU A 3 -10.23 -10.39 10.17
CA LEU A 3 -11.39 -9.61 10.60
C LEU A 3 -11.93 -8.75 9.45
N LYS A 4 -11.00 -8.15 8.68
CA LYS A 4 -11.31 -7.28 7.54
C LYS A 4 -10.23 -7.38 6.47
N VAL A 5 -10.63 -7.17 5.23
CA VAL A 5 -9.71 -7.11 4.08
C VAL A 5 -9.84 -5.76 3.40
N LEU A 6 -8.70 -5.09 3.20
CA LEU A 6 -8.60 -3.88 2.40
C LEU A 6 -8.20 -4.27 0.97
N SER A 7 -9.17 -4.24 0.06
CA SER A 7 -9.03 -4.77 -1.32
C SER A 7 -8.66 -3.70 -2.36
N ASN A 8 -8.79 -2.42 -1.99
CA ASN A 8 -8.45 -1.28 -2.83
C ASN A 8 -7.27 -0.51 -2.23
N ALA A 9 -6.15 -1.20 -2.09
CA ALA A 9 -4.92 -0.66 -1.53
C ALA A 9 -3.78 -0.79 -2.55
N TYR A 10 -2.84 0.13 -2.47
CA TYR A 10 -1.55 0.00 -3.13
C TYR A 10 -0.44 0.08 -2.09
N VAL A 11 0.61 -0.70 -2.28
CA VAL A 11 1.83 -0.64 -1.46
C VAL A 11 2.95 -0.05 -2.30
N ILE A 12 3.76 0.79 -1.67
CA ILE A 12 4.97 1.33 -2.27
C ILE A 12 6.13 0.46 -1.79
N LEU A 13 6.72 -0.29 -2.72
CA LEU A 13 7.90 -1.12 -2.47
C LEU A 13 9.02 -0.68 -3.40
N ASN A 14 10.15 -0.29 -2.82
CA ASN A 14 11.28 0.29 -3.54
C ASN A 14 10.84 1.44 -4.45
N ARG A 15 10.83 1.23 -5.77
CA ARG A 15 10.43 2.22 -6.79
C ARG A 15 9.09 1.89 -7.47
N PHE A 16 8.34 0.93 -6.94
CA PHE A 16 7.11 0.41 -7.54
C PHE A 16 5.89 0.68 -6.67
N ILE A 17 4.78 1.03 -7.33
CA ILE A 17 3.46 1.05 -6.71
C ILE A 17 2.72 -0.19 -7.19
N LEU A 18 2.48 -1.11 -6.27
CA LEU A 18 1.87 -2.40 -6.55
C LEU A 18 0.50 -2.44 -5.90
N ARG A 19 -0.50 -2.99 -6.60
CA ARG A 19 -1.78 -3.25 -5.96
C ARG A 19 -1.56 -4.24 -4.83
N ALA A 20 -2.22 -4.06 -3.69
CA ALA A 20 -2.06 -4.93 -2.54
C ALA A 20 -3.42 -5.29 -1.93
N LYS A 21 -3.47 -6.45 -1.29
CA LYS A 21 -4.53 -6.80 -0.33
C LYS A 21 -3.94 -6.68 1.06
N VAL A 22 -4.60 -5.94 1.94
CA VAL A 22 -4.21 -5.85 3.34
C VAL A 22 -5.21 -6.65 4.17
N PHE A 23 -4.72 -7.68 4.85
CA PHE A 23 -5.51 -8.51 5.74
C PHE A 23 -5.28 -8.04 7.17
N LEU A 24 -6.36 -7.64 7.84
CA LEU A 24 -6.33 -7.19 9.22
C LEU A 24 -6.79 -8.36 10.10
N HIS A 25 -5.86 -9.00 10.80
CA HIS A 25 -6.13 -10.05 11.80
C HIS A 25 -6.16 -9.43 13.20
N ASP A 26 -6.49 -10.18 14.25
CA ASP A 26 -6.63 -9.61 15.60
C ASP A 26 -5.34 -8.90 16.07
N ASN A 27 -4.19 -9.56 15.90
CA ASN A 27 -2.89 -9.12 16.42
C ASN A 27 -1.84 -8.81 15.36
N TYR A 28 -2.14 -8.99 14.08
CA TYR A 28 -1.19 -8.68 13.01
C TYR A 28 -1.92 -8.22 11.76
N LEU A 29 -1.21 -7.46 10.93
CA LEU A 29 -1.66 -7.12 9.59
C LEU A 29 -0.72 -7.75 8.57
N VAL A 30 -1.30 -8.29 7.49
CA VAL A 30 -0.53 -8.87 6.39
C VAL A 30 -0.81 -8.07 5.13
N ILE A 31 0.24 -7.49 4.55
CA ILE A 31 0.17 -6.80 3.27
C ILE A 31 0.70 -7.78 2.22
N LYS A 32 -0.21 -8.24 1.35
CA LYS A 32 0.11 -9.10 0.21
C LYS A 32 0.10 -8.26 -1.06
N PRO A 33 1.26 -7.91 -1.62
CA PRO A 33 1.31 -7.26 -2.91
C PRO A 33 0.83 -8.24 -3.99
N LEU A 34 0.10 -7.73 -4.97
CA LEU A 34 -0.39 -8.46 -6.12
C LEU A 34 0.53 -8.18 -7.32
N PRO A 35 0.71 -9.14 -8.24
CA PRO A 35 1.58 -8.99 -9.41
C PRO A 35 1.04 -8.02 -10.48
N LYS A 36 0.08 -7.16 -10.13
CA LYS A 36 -0.47 -6.13 -11.02
C LYS A 36 0.18 -4.79 -10.70
N ILE A 37 0.98 -4.30 -11.65
CA ILE A 37 1.64 -3.00 -11.58
C ILE A 37 0.58 -1.91 -11.61
N GLY A 38 0.59 -1.05 -10.59
CA GLY A 38 -0.22 0.18 -10.58
C GLY A 38 0.49 1.31 -11.30
N CYS A 39 1.74 1.60 -10.90
CA CYS A 39 2.56 2.66 -11.49
C CYS A 39 4.05 2.48 -11.10
N VAL A 40 4.98 3.03 -11.90
CA VAL A 40 6.42 3.07 -11.60
C VAL A 40 6.79 4.50 -11.20
N LEU A 41 7.39 4.69 -10.03
CA LEU A 41 7.57 6.02 -9.41
C LEU A 41 8.69 6.88 -10.03
N THR A 42 9.57 6.30 -10.84
CA THR A 42 10.64 7.04 -11.52
C THR A 42 10.90 6.46 -12.90
N SER A 43 10.92 7.32 -13.93
CA SER A 43 11.62 7.02 -15.19
C SER A 43 13.10 6.82 -14.86
N VAL A 44 13.53 5.57 -14.73
CA VAL A 44 14.95 5.25 -14.68
C VAL A 44 15.55 5.79 -15.98
N LYS A 45 16.64 6.57 -15.92
CA LYS A 45 17.43 6.90 -17.11
C LYS A 45 17.82 5.56 -17.77
N GLY A 46 17.18 5.22 -18.89
CA GLY A 46 17.06 3.85 -19.39
C GLY A 46 15.69 3.27 -19.05
N ALA A 47 14.70 3.56 -19.89
CA ALA A 47 13.33 3.10 -19.69
C ALA A 47 13.27 1.57 -19.75
N LEU A 48 13.13 0.92 -18.60
CA LEU A 48 12.79 -0.49 -18.53
C LEU A 48 11.52 -0.72 -19.36
N SER A 49 11.59 -1.65 -20.30
CA SER A 49 10.40 -2.10 -21.03
C SER A 49 9.39 -2.68 -20.04
N LYS A 50 8.11 -2.68 -20.43
CA LYS A 50 7.03 -3.23 -19.61
C LYS A 50 7.32 -4.67 -19.15
N LYS A 51 7.93 -5.49 -20.00
CA LYS A 51 8.33 -6.86 -19.69
C LYS A 51 9.44 -6.94 -18.64
N GLU A 52 10.45 -6.07 -18.72
CA GLU A 52 11.55 -6.05 -17.74
C GLU A 52 11.07 -5.56 -16.37
N ALA A 53 10.19 -4.56 -16.34
CA ALA A 53 9.54 -4.13 -15.11
C ALA A 53 8.70 -5.25 -14.49
N GLU A 54 7.93 -6.00 -15.30
CA GLU A 54 7.16 -7.16 -14.84
C GLU A 54 8.06 -8.28 -14.31
N LEU A 55 9.22 -8.55 -14.93
CA LEU A 55 10.18 -9.55 -14.47
C LEU A 55 10.86 -9.15 -13.15
N LEU A 56 11.29 -7.90 -13.01
CA LEU A 56 11.84 -7.36 -11.77
C LEU A 56 10.82 -7.41 -10.63
N ILE A 57 9.56 -7.11 -10.93
CA ILE A 57 8.49 -7.19 -9.93
C ILE A 57 8.23 -8.64 -9.55
N LYS A 58 8.17 -9.57 -10.51
CA LYS A 58 8.02 -11.01 -10.21
C LYS A 58 9.15 -11.55 -9.33
N SER A 59 10.40 -11.18 -9.59
CA SER A 59 11.55 -11.60 -8.76
C SER A 59 11.55 -10.94 -7.38
N THR A 60 11.02 -9.72 -7.25
CA THR A 60 10.88 -9.04 -5.95
C THR A 60 9.67 -9.56 -5.16
N LEU A 61 8.62 -10.03 -5.85
CA LEU A 61 7.36 -10.47 -5.25
C LEU A 61 7.34 -11.94 -4.83
N SER A 62 8.24 -12.78 -5.36
CA SER A 62 8.25 -14.23 -5.10
C SER A 62 8.37 -14.62 -3.61
N THR A 63 8.66 -13.67 -2.73
CA THR A 63 8.83 -13.89 -1.28
C THR A 63 8.21 -12.82 -0.37
N SER A 64 7.54 -11.80 -0.90
CA SER A 64 7.31 -10.56 -0.13
C SER A 64 5.88 -10.40 0.40
N GLU A 65 5.45 -11.29 1.30
CA GLU A 65 4.35 -10.97 2.21
C GLU A 65 4.91 -10.17 3.38
N ILE A 66 4.34 -9.00 3.65
CA ILE A 66 4.79 -8.16 4.76
C ILE A 66 3.82 -8.38 5.90
N ALA A 67 4.24 -9.18 6.88
CA ALA A 67 3.52 -9.36 8.14
C ALA A 67 4.06 -8.38 9.18
N ILE A 68 3.17 -7.60 9.78
CA ILE A 68 3.49 -6.63 10.82
C ILE A 68 2.66 -6.98 12.04
N ASN A 69 3.32 -7.28 13.16
CA ASN A 69 2.65 -7.42 14.44
C ASN A 69 2.08 -6.06 14.84
N ARG A 70 0.83 -6.05 15.32
CA ARG A 70 0.13 -4.84 15.71
C ARG A 70 0.81 -4.15 16.90
N ASP A 71 1.41 -4.92 17.81
CA ASP A 71 2.08 -4.39 18.99
C ASP A 71 3.41 -3.70 18.67
N ASP A 72 4.05 -4.07 17.55
CA ASP A 72 5.29 -3.46 17.07
C ASP A 72 5.05 -2.09 16.39
N VAL A 73 3.78 -1.73 16.12
CA VAL A 73 3.43 -0.49 15.43
C VAL A 73 3.70 0.71 16.34
N GLN A 74 4.80 1.40 16.09
CA GLN A 74 5.22 2.60 16.80
C GLN A 74 4.35 3.82 16.44
N GLY A 75 3.82 3.87 15.21
CA GLY A 75 2.98 4.98 14.78
C GLY A 75 2.51 4.90 13.33
N MET A 76 1.54 5.77 13.03
CA MET A 76 0.98 5.92 11.68
C MET A 76 0.93 7.40 11.30
N GLU A 77 1.62 7.75 10.22
CA GLU A 77 1.57 9.07 9.60
C GLU A 77 0.75 9.00 8.31
N TYR A 78 0.02 10.06 7.96
CA TYR A 78 -0.72 10.10 6.70
C TYR A 78 -0.71 11.48 6.07
N THR A 79 -0.75 11.50 4.73
CA THR A 79 -0.83 12.72 3.92
C THR A 79 -1.91 12.56 2.86
N THR A 80 -2.73 13.58 2.69
CA THR A 80 -3.75 13.61 1.62
C THR A 80 -3.08 13.77 0.26
N LEU A 81 -3.45 12.94 -0.71
CA LEU A 81 -3.05 13.03 -2.10
C LEU A 81 -4.14 13.69 -2.93
N ARG A 82 -3.76 14.58 -3.84
CA ARG A 82 -4.70 15.22 -4.77
C ARG A 82 -5.20 14.19 -5.78
N LYS A 83 -6.52 14.01 -5.86
CA LYS A 83 -7.16 13.05 -6.77
C LYS A 83 -6.80 13.27 -8.24
N ASN A 84 -6.69 14.53 -8.67
CA ASN A 84 -6.48 14.89 -10.08
C ASN A 84 -5.01 14.73 -10.52
N ARG A 85 -4.12 14.27 -9.64
CA ARG A 85 -2.72 14.01 -10.01
C ARG A 85 -2.66 12.76 -10.87
N LYS A 86 -1.94 12.83 -11.99
CA LYS A 86 -1.94 11.79 -13.05
C LYS A 86 -1.53 10.41 -12.52
N ASP A 87 -0.50 10.36 -11.67
CA ASP A 87 -0.03 9.17 -10.97
C ASP A 87 -1.12 8.50 -10.12
N ILE A 88 -1.99 9.28 -9.46
CA ILE A 88 -3.08 8.76 -8.63
C ILE A 88 -4.28 8.33 -9.48
N ALA A 89 -4.55 9.07 -10.56
CA ALA A 89 -5.59 8.75 -11.53
C ALA A 89 -5.36 7.41 -12.24
N GLU A 90 -4.10 7.04 -12.45
CA GLU A 90 -3.71 5.76 -13.04
C GLU A 90 -3.91 4.59 -12.07
N LEU A 91 -3.80 4.83 -10.76
CA LEU A 91 -3.95 3.80 -9.73
C LEU A 91 -5.41 3.51 -9.39
N PHE A 92 -6.26 4.54 -9.36
CA PHE A 92 -7.66 4.37 -8.96
C PHE A 92 -8.60 4.89 -10.02
N ASN A 93 -9.74 4.22 -10.21
CA ASN A 93 -10.84 4.81 -10.95
C ASN A 93 -11.42 5.98 -10.15
N ILE A 94 -10.94 7.21 -10.40
CA ILE A 94 -11.28 8.39 -9.61
C ILE A 94 -12.80 8.61 -9.53
N LYS A 95 -13.54 8.27 -10.60
CA LYS A 95 -15.00 8.40 -10.64
C LYS A 95 -15.71 7.55 -9.58
N GLU A 96 -15.11 6.44 -9.19
CA GLU A 96 -15.66 5.51 -8.17
C GLU A 96 -15.14 5.81 -6.76
N VAL A 97 -14.02 6.54 -6.63
CA VAL A 97 -13.42 6.85 -5.32
C VAL A 97 -14.16 8.00 -4.63
N LYS A 98 -15.07 7.62 -3.73
CA LYS A 98 -15.71 8.53 -2.78
C LYS A 98 -14.69 9.02 -1.73
N GLY A 99 -14.62 10.32 -1.50
CA GLY A 99 -13.73 10.92 -0.49
C GLY A 99 -12.25 10.94 -0.90
N ASN A 100 -11.36 11.38 -0.01
CA ASN A 100 -9.94 11.62 -0.30
C ASN A 100 -9.12 10.34 -0.52
N ILE A 101 -7.93 10.49 -1.09
CA ILE A 101 -6.91 9.43 -1.17
C ILE A 101 -5.76 9.81 -0.24
N TYR A 102 -5.26 8.86 0.51
CA TYR A 102 -4.22 9.08 1.51
C TYR A 102 -3.00 8.22 1.22
N ARG A 103 -1.81 8.82 1.35
CA ARG A 103 -0.58 8.07 1.55
C ARG A 103 -0.39 7.86 3.04
N VAL A 104 -0.31 6.61 3.46
CA VAL A 104 -0.16 6.20 4.86
C VAL A 104 1.19 5.55 5.04
N THR A 105 1.94 5.97 6.06
CA THR A 105 3.20 5.34 6.47
C THR A 105 2.98 4.71 7.83
N ILE A 106 3.14 3.39 7.91
CA ILE A 106 3.10 2.64 9.17
C ILE A 106 4.54 2.33 9.56
N ARG A 107 4.99 2.82 10.71
CA ARG A 107 6.29 2.47 11.30
C ARG A 107 6.07 1.34 12.29
N TYR A 108 6.81 0.25 12.13
CA TYR A 108 6.69 -0.96 12.96
C TYR A 108 8.03 -1.40 13.57
N SER A 109 9.10 -0.66 13.32
CA SER A 109 10.34 -0.70 14.10
C SER A 109 11.13 0.57 13.80
N VAL A 110 12.27 0.76 14.45
CA VAL A 110 13.14 1.94 14.28
C VAL A 110 13.50 2.15 12.81
N ASP A 111 13.88 1.07 12.11
CA ASP A 111 14.35 1.15 10.72
C ASP A 111 13.32 0.71 9.68
N ASN A 112 12.23 0.05 10.10
CA ASN A 112 11.26 -0.50 9.16
C ASN A 112 9.93 0.23 9.17
N PHE A 113 9.51 0.58 7.96
CA PHE A 113 8.21 1.18 7.68
C PHE A 113 7.61 0.61 6.39
N VAL A 114 6.30 0.69 6.28
CA VAL A 114 5.58 0.38 5.04
C VAL A 114 4.74 1.57 4.62
N ARG A 115 4.72 1.84 3.31
CA ARG A 115 3.92 2.91 2.72
C ARG A 115 2.78 2.33 1.92
N LEU A 116 1.57 2.77 2.23
CA LEU A 116 0.34 2.40 1.56
C LEU A 116 -0.31 3.62 0.91
N ILE A 117 -1.02 3.41 -0.19
CA ILE A 117 -1.93 4.39 -0.78
C ILE A 117 -3.34 3.81 -0.69
N LEU A 118 -4.23 4.52 0.01
CA LEU A 118 -5.56 4.05 0.36
C LEU A 118 -6.61 5.13 0.04
N PRO A 119 -7.76 4.76 -0.52
CA PRO A 119 -8.93 5.64 -0.53
C PRO A 119 -9.48 5.80 0.89
N GLN A 120 -10.24 6.87 1.13
CA GLN A 120 -10.75 7.26 2.45
C GLN A 120 -11.44 6.11 3.20
N ASN A 121 -12.27 5.32 2.52
CA ASN A 121 -12.96 4.20 3.16
C ASN A 121 -12.00 3.14 3.71
N GLU A 122 -10.95 2.78 2.97
CA GLU A 122 -9.95 1.80 3.41
C GLU A 122 -9.01 2.39 4.46
N PHE A 123 -8.65 3.67 4.32
CA PHE A 123 -7.90 4.40 5.34
C PHE A 123 -8.60 4.41 6.69
N MET A 124 -9.91 4.70 6.73
CA MET A 124 -10.67 4.72 7.98
C MET A 124 -10.73 3.34 8.64
N LYS A 125 -10.84 2.26 7.86
CA LYS A 125 -10.78 0.89 8.40
C LYS A 125 -9.42 0.60 9.04
N LEU A 126 -8.33 0.95 8.35
CA LEU A 126 -6.98 0.78 8.87
C LEU A 126 -6.74 1.62 10.14
N LYS A 127 -7.16 2.89 10.12
CA LYS A 127 -7.05 3.78 11.28
C LYS A 127 -7.79 3.21 12.49
N ASN A 128 -9.05 2.82 12.32
CA ASN A 128 -9.84 2.24 13.41
C ASN A 128 -9.24 0.94 13.96
N TYR A 129 -8.66 0.12 13.07
CA TYR A 129 -7.96 -1.10 13.47
C TYR A 129 -6.74 -0.79 14.35
N LEU A 130 -5.89 0.16 13.94
CA LEU A 130 -4.71 0.54 14.73
C LEU A 130 -5.08 1.33 16.00
N SER A 131 -6.16 2.12 15.99
CA SER A 131 -6.59 2.92 17.15
C SER A 131 -7.25 2.12 18.27
N LYS A 132 -7.84 0.95 18.00
CA LYS A 132 -8.46 0.07 19.03
C LYS A 132 -7.47 -0.53 20.06
N CYS A 133 -6.21 -0.09 20.05
CA CYS A 133 -5.12 -0.61 20.91
C CYS A 133 -4.56 0.46 21.87
N LYS A 134 -5.11 1.68 21.89
CA LYS A 134 -4.77 2.70 22.88
C LYS A 134 -5.92 2.87 23.87
#